data_AF-A0A3S0IFK7-F1
#
_entry.id   AF-A0A3S0IFK7-F1
#
_cell.length_a   1.000
_cell.length_b   1.000
_cell.length_c   1.000
_cell.angle_alpha   90.00
_cell.angle_beta   90.00
_cell.angle_gamma   90.00
#
_symmetry.space_group_name_H-M   'P 1'
#
loop_
_entity.id
_entity.type
_entity.pdbx_description
1 polymer ?
#
loop_
_entity_poly.entity_id
_entity_poly.type
_entity_poly.pdbx_seq_one_letter_code
_entity_poly.pdbx_strand_id
1 'polypeptide(L)'
;MRLELSPTRTSGLAAITKVLLAAGILLGTPAWSELASAKGAGKPVGAWRKLQPGSCTLLEAKDRDRLPAAWRPYLAATRRCGLAAPDARPQVALVTIFASVYYEGRPANAPWESFPTPLLVDSEFRCVGGIDQLFPWDQPAMLELRHGRWLDGIPQEIRVHVDTPGVGGSYDLPTLSWNAEQRRYQAVGKADRKANPCQQS
;
A
#
# COMPACT_ATOMS: atom_id res chain seq x y z
N MET A 1 3.70 25.10 -65.77
CA MET A 1 4.01 23.70 -65.40
C MET A 1 2.72 23.07 -64.84
N ARG A 2 2.15 21.95 -65.30
CA ARG A 2 2.60 20.88 -66.25
C ARG A 2 3.95 20.24 -65.85
N LEU A 3 4.16 18.94 -65.67
CA LEU A 3 3.33 17.70 -65.56
C LEU A 3 4.04 16.80 -64.48
N GLU A 4 3.73 15.53 -64.13
CA GLU A 4 2.92 14.48 -64.78
C GLU A 4 2.37 13.40 -63.79
N LEU A 5 1.47 12.56 -64.30
CA LEU A 5 0.77 11.37 -63.78
C LEU A 5 1.61 10.11 -63.42
N SER A 6 1.36 9.55 -62.23
CA SER A 6 1.05 8.12 -61.96
C SER A 6 2.09 7.00 -62.34
N PRO A 7 1.74 5.70 -62.63
CA PRO A 7 2.03 4.63 -61.65
C PRO A 7 2.59 3.26 -62.15
N THR A 8 3.17 2.46 -61.24
CA THR A 8 3.40 0.99 -61.35
C THR A 8 3.27 0.33 -59.97
N ARG A 9 2.65 -0.83 -59.71
CA ARG A 9 1.95 -1.89 -60.47
C ARG A 9 2.76 -3.03 -61.11
N THR A 10 3.12 -4.03 -60.29
CA THR A 10 3.09 -5.50 -60.56
C THR A 10 3.08 -6.20 -59.19
N SER A 11 2.21 -7.15 -58.83
CA SER A 11 1.79 -8.42 -59.46
C SER A 11 2.80 -9.55 -59.29
N GLY A 12 2.43 -10.55 -58.48
CA GLY A 12 3.22 -11.77 -58.23
C GLY A 12 2.36 -12.88 -57.61
N LEU A 13 1.65 -13.64 -58.44
CA LEU A 13 0.90 -14.82 -57.99
C LEU A 13 1.82 -16.04 -57.90
N ALA A 14 1.63 -16.85 -56.86
CA ALA A 14 2.08 -18.24 -56.81
C ALA A 14 1.05 -19.07 -56.05
N ALA A 15 0.10 -19.67 -56.78
CA ALA A 15 -0.84 -20.64 -56.21
C ALA A 15 -0.27 -22.05 -56.36
N ILE A 16 -0.30 -22.86 -55.30
CA ILE A 16 -0.11 -24.31 -55.39
C ILE A 16 -1.31 -24.99 -54.73
N THR A 17 -2.26 -25.37 -55.57
CA THR A 17 -3.39 -26.23 -55.21
C THR A 17 -2.88 -27.65 -54.92
N LYS A 18 -3.24 -28.22 -53.76
CA LYS A 18 -3.33 -29.67 -53.59
C LYS A 18 -4.65 -30.05 -52.93
N VAL A 19 -5.58 -30.50 -53.77
CA VAL A 19 -6.79 -31.20 -53.34
C VAL A 19 -6.41 -32.66 -53.09
N LEU A 20 -6.84 -33.20 -51.95
CA LEU A 20 -6.87 -34.64 -51.68
C LEU A 20 -8.23 -34.98 -51.07
N LEU A 21 -9.12 -35.58 -51.87
CA LEU A 21 -10.28 -36.27 -51.32
C LEU A 21 -9.83 -37.64 -50.81
N ALA A 22 -10.21 -37.96 -49.57
CA ALA A 22 -10.31 -39.32 -49.09
C ALA A 22 -11.63 -39.44 -48.33
N ALA A 23 -12.54 -40.27 -48.82
CA ALA A 23 -13.81 -40.56 -48.15
C ALA A 23 -13.67 -41.87 -47.37
N GLY A 24 -14.04 -41.83 -46.09
CA GLY A 24 -14.02 -43.00 -45.20
C GLY A 24 -14.85 -42.69 -43.95
N ILE A 25 -15.91 -43.47 -43.74
CA ILE A 25 -16.87 -43.29 -42.64
C ILE A 25 -16.53 -44.28 -41.53
N LEU A 26 -16.58 -43.86 -40.25
CA LEU A 26 -17.30 -44.52 -39.15
C LEU A 26 -17.00 -43.89 -37.77
N LEU A 27 -18.07 -43.69 -36.99
CA LEU A 27 -18.17 -43.72 -35.51
C LEU A 27 -17.21 -42.86 -34.67
N GLY A 28 -17.75 -41.81 -34.02
CA GLY A 28 -17.06 -41.11 -32.92
C GLY A 28 -17.72 -39.82 -32.44
N THR A 29 -18.64 -39.90 -31.48
CA THR A 29 -19.01 -38.80 -30.56
C THR A 29 -18.28 -38.98 -29.22
N PRO A 30 -18.15 -37.95 -28.34
CA PRO A 30 -18.68 -36.59 -28.43
C PRO A 30 -17.62 -35.47 -28.34
N ALA A 31 -17.71 -34.47 -29.22
CA ALA A 31 -17.03 -33.19 -29.00
C ALA A 31 -17.90 -32.28 -28.10
N TRP A 32 -17.30 -31.66 -27.09
CA TRP A 32 -18.05 -30.87 -26.09
C TRP A 32 -18.44 -29.49 -26.62
N SER A 33 -19.74 -29.17 -26.60
CA SER A 33 -20.23 -27.79 -26.71
C SER A 33 -20.10 -27.07 -25.37
N GLU A 34 -18.87 -26.90 -24.87
CA GLU A 34 -18.63 -26.16 -23.64
C GLU A 34 -18.84 -24.67 -23.89
N LEU A 35 -20.08 -24.21 -23.66
CA LEU A 35 -20.47 -22.82 -23.68
C LEU A 35 -19.57 -22.04 -22.73
N ALA A 36 -18.65 -21.25 -23.32
CA ALA A 36 -17.67 -20.44 -22.61
C ALA A 36 -18.38 -19.42 -21.72
N SER A 37 -18.66 -19.84 -20.49
CA SER A 37 -19.21 -18.99 -19.44
C SER A 37 -18.18 -17.91 -19.15
N ALA A 38 -18.42 -16.72 -19.67
CA ALA A 38 -17.65 -15.51 -19.39
C ALA A 38 -17.81 -15.11 -17.92
N LYS A 39 -17.20 -15.91 -17.04
CA LYS A 39 -17.19 -15.75 -15.59
C LYS A 39 -16.53 -14.40 -15.31
N GLY A 40 -17.37 -13.40 -15.04
CA GLY A 40 -16.96 -12.01 -14.98
C GLY A 40 -15.72 -11.85 -14.12
N ALA A 41 -14.72 -11.12 -14.63
CA ALA A 41 -13.44 -10.93 -13.99
C ALA A 41 -13.60 -10.11 -12.71
N GLY A 42 -13.97 -10.79 -11.63
CA GLY A 42 -14.06 -10.23 -10.29
C GLY A 42 -12.69 -9.74 -9.88
N LYS A 43 -12.45 -8.43 -9.99
CA LYS A 43 -11.23 -7.79 -9.49
C LYS A 43 -11.00 -8.28 -8.05
N PRO A 44 -9.83 -8.87 -7.73
CA PRO A 44 -9.54 -9.21 -6.35
C PRO A 44 -9.55 -7.92 -5.53
N VAL A 45 -10.47 -7.82 -4.59
CA VAL A 45 -10.55 -6.68 -3.66
C VAL A 45 -9.36 -6.80 -2.72
N GLY A 46 -8.23 -6.19 -3.13
CA GLY A 46 -6.89 -6.47 -2.62
C GLY A 46 -6.82 -6.55 -1.10
N ALA A 47 -6.48 -7.73 -0.60
CA ALA A 47 -6.70 -8.14 0.78
C ALA A 47 -6.19 -7.12 1.82
N TRP A 48 -7.10 -6.66 2.66
CA TRP A 48 -6.78 -5.82 3.81
C TRP A 48 -6.03 -6.63 4.87
N ARG A 49 -5.03 -6.01 5.49
CA ARG A 49 -4.31 -6.55 6.65
C ARG A 49 -4.43 -5.58 7.83
N LYS A 50 -4.58 -6.12 9.04
CA LYS A 50 -4.35 -5.40 10.30
C LYS A 50 -2.86 -5.49 10.64
N LEU A 51 -2.22 -4.35 10.84
CA LEU A 51 -0.83 -4.28 11.28
C LEU A 51 -0.72 -4.86 12.70
N GLN A 52 0.23 -5.77 12.92
CA GLN A 52 0.46 -6.40 14.22
C GLN A 52 1.64 -5.72 14.91
N PRO A 53 1.53 -5.27 16.18
CA PRO A 53 2.65 -4.63 16.88
C PRO A 53 3.89 -5.52 16.98
N GLY A 54 3.69 -6.83 17.17
CA GLY A 54 4.77 -7.84 17.19
C GLY A 54 5.45 -8.09 15.84
N SER A 55 4.96 -7.49 14.73
CA SER A 55 5.64 -7.54 13.42
C SER A 55 6.50 -6.31 13.13
N CYS A 56 6.61 -5.38 14.09
CA CYS A 56 7.47 -4.20 13.98
C CYS A 56 8.87 -4.47 14.53
N THR A 57 9.90 -4.12 13.77
CA THR A 57 11.31 -4.33 14.15
C THR A 57 11.93 -3.12 14.83
N LEU A 58 13.12 -3.29 15.44
CA LEU A 58 13.97 -2.17 15.80
C LEU A 58 14.36 -1.36 14.54
N LEU A 59 14.47 -0.04 14.69
CA LEU A 59 14.97 0.81 13.61
C LEU A 59 16.47 0.56 13.39
N GLU A 60 16.88 0.33 12.14
CA GLU A 60 18.29 0.15 11.76
C GLU A 60 19.12 1.41 12.02
N ALA A 61 20.42 1.28 12.30
CA ALA A 61 21.29 2.42 12.60
C ALA A 61 21.22 3.51 11.51
N LYS A 62 21.36 3.11 10.24
CA LYS A 62 21.29 3.98 9.04
C LYS A 62 19.99 4.80 8.92
N ASP A 63 18.90 4.32 9.52
CA ASP A 63 17.58 4.96 9.47
C ASP A 63 17.38 5.91 10.67
N ARG A 64 18.05 5.67 11.80
CA ARG A 64 17.99 6.52 13.01
C ARG A 64 18.56 7.91 12.75
N ASP A 65 19.70 7.97 12.06
CA ASP A 65 20.39 9.22 11.73
C ASP A 65 19.62 10.08 10.72
N ARG A 66 18.56 9.53 10.12
CA ARG A 66 17.66 10.17 9.16
C ARG A 66 16.34 10.65 9.75
N LEU A 67 16.09 10.43 11.04
CA LEU A 67 14.91 10.94 11.72
C LEU A 67 15.09 12.40 12.16
N PRO A 68 14.03 13.23 12.18
CA PRO A 68 14.07 14.57 12.73
C PRO A 68 14.58 14.59 14.17
N ALA A 69 15.30 15.64 14.57
CA ALA A 69 16.00 15.71 15.86
C ALA A 69 15.11 15.43 17.09
N ALA A 70 13.81 15.73 17.03
CA ALA A 70 12.82 15.43 18.06
C ALA A 70 12.66 13.92 18.38
N TRP A 71 13.06 13.02 17.48
CA TRP A 71 13.04 11.57 17.70
C TRP A 71 14.21 11.05 18.55
N ARG A 72 15.29 11.83 18.71
CA ARG A 72 16.54 11.39 19.36
C ARG A 72 16.36 10.83 20.79
N PRO A 73 15.50 11.40 21.67
CA PRO A 73 15.25 10.83 23.01
C PRO A 73 14.56 9.45 22.97
N TYR A 74 13.89 9.12 21.87
CA TYR A 74 12.95 7.99 21.77
C TYR A 74 13.48 6.81 20.94
N LEU A 75 14.72 6.88 20.43
CA LEU A 75 15.27 5.91 19.47
C LEU A 75 15.28 4.45 19.98
N ALA A 76 15.38 4.22 21.30
CA ALA A 76 15.30 2.88 21.89
C ALA A 76 13.88 2.28 21.86
N ALA A 77 12.85 3.14 21.95
CA ALA A 77 11.43 2.78 21.86
C ALA A 77 10.87 2.88 20.43
N THR A 78 11.61 3.49 19.50
CA THR A 78 11.23 3.61 18.08
C THR A 78 11.22 2.25 17.38
N ARG A 79 10.21 2.00 16.54
CA ARG A 79 10.03 0.77 15.76
C ARG A 79 9.72 1.08 14.30
N ARG A 80 10.13 0.18 13.39
CA ARG A 80 9.76 0.19 11.97
C ARG A 80 8.75 -0.94 11.70
N CYS A 81 7.55 -0.57 11.30
CA CYS A 81 6.42 -1.46 11.05
C CYS A 81 6.17 -1.58 9.54
N GLY A 82 6.58 -2.68 8.91
CA GLY A 82 6.46 -2.86 7.46
C GLY A 82 5.02 -3.10 6.99
N LEU A 83 4.49 -2.23 6.12
CA LEU A 83 3.17 -2.38 5.51
C LEU A 83 3.28 -3.25 4.25
N ALA A 84 3.35 -4.57 4.44
CA ALA A 84 3.49 -5.56 3.37
C ALA A 84 2.16 -6.21 2.95
N ALA A 85 1.99 -6.51 1.67
CA ALA A 85 0.98 -7.46 1.21
C ALA A 85 1.32 -8.88 1.72
N PRO A 86 0.43 -9.89 1.59
CA PRO A 86 0.83 -11.28 1.76
C PRO A 86 2.03 -11.61 0.86
N ASP A 87 3.03 -12.28 1.43
CA ASP A 87 4.23 -12.82 0.75
C ASP A 87 5.11 -11.79 -0.03
N ALA A 88 4.83 -10.49 0.13
CA ALA A 88 5.56 -9.40 -0.49
C ALA A 88 6.52 -8.70 0.49
N ARG A 89 7.55 -8.05 -0.05
CA ARG A 89 8.37 -7.09 0.73
C ARG A 89 7.60 -5.77 0.90
N PRO A 90 7.63 -5.12 2.08
CA PRO A 90 6.95 -3.85 2.30
C PRO A 90 7.64 -2.72 1.50
N GLN A 91 6.88 -2.03 0.65
CA GLN A 91 7.35 -0.79 -0.02
C GLN A 91 7.14 0.46 0.84
N VAL A 92 6.26 0.38 1.84
CA VAL A 92 5.97 1.43 2.82
C VAL A 92 6.11 0.85 4.22
N ALA A 93 6.60 1.64 5.17
CA ALA A 93 6.61 1.31 6.59
C ALA A 93 6.08 2.47 7.42
N LEU A 94 5.46 2.18 8.56
CA LEU A 94 5.23 3.16 9.62
C LEU A 94 6.44 3.18 10.56
N VAL A 95 6.98 4.35 10.86
CA VAL A 95 7.93 4.58 11.94
C VAL A 95 7.17 5.24 13.09
N THR A 96 7.20 4.61 14.26
CA THR A 96 6.39 4.98 15.43
C THR A 96 7.16 4.72 16.72
N ILE A 97 6.82 5.40 17.81
CA ILE A 97 7.37 5.16 19.14
C ILE A 97 6.43 4.21 19.87
N PHE A 98 6.93 3.06 20.31
CA PHE A 98 6.17 2.18 21.20
C PHE A 98 6.25 2.76 22.61
N ALA A 99 5.27 3.60 22.97
CA ALA A 99 5.24 4.30 24.26
C ALA A 99 5.39 3.33 25.45
N SER A 100 4.80 2.13 25.39
CA SER A 100 4.96 1.09 26.41
C SER A 100 6.42 0.69 26.68
N VAL A 101 7.29 0.70 25.65
CA VAL A 101 8.75 0.48 25.79
C VAL A 101 9.46 1.72 26.32
N TYR A 102 8.95 2.92 26.04
CA TYR A 102 9.53 4.16 26.58
C TYR A 102 9.29 4.32 28.09
N TYR A 103 8.13 3.89 28.58
CA TYR A 103 7.77 3.90 30.00
C TYR A 103 8.18 2.64 30.77
N GLU A 104 8.81 1.65 30.11
CA GLU A 104 9.30 0.45 30.78
C GLU A 104 10.34 0.83 31.87
N GLY A 105 10.08 0.42 33.11
CA GLY A 105 10.90 0.78 34.28
C GLY A 105 10.73 2.22 34.80
N ARG A 106 9.83 3.04 34.23
CA ARG A 106 9.55 4.40 34.74
C ARG A 106 8.51 4.37 35.89
N PRO A 107 8.45 5.42 36.73
CA PRO A 107 7.38 5.57 37.72
C PRO A 107 5.99 5.56 37.07
N ALA A 108 5.02 4.91 37.72
CA ALA A 108 3.64 4.79 37.21
C ALA A 108 2.89 6.15 37.11
N ASN A 109 3.43 7.20 37.72
CA ASN A 109 2.94 8.58 37.64
C ASN A 109 3.83 9.49 36.75
N ALA A 110 4.69 8.92 35.90
CA ALA A 110 5.46 9.70 34.92
C ALA A 110 4.50 10.47 33.99
N PRO A 111 4.77 11.76 33.70
CA PRO A 111 3.93 12.54 32.81
C PRO A 111 3.99 12.01 31.37
N TRP A 112 2.90 12.16 30.63
CA TRP A 112 2.85 11.77 29.22
C TRP A 112 3.64 12.76 28.36
N GLU A 113 4.69 12.27 27.69
CA GLU A 113 5.53 13.05 26.78
C GLU A 113 4.76 13.57 25.57
N SER A 114 5.19 14.73 25.03
CA SER A 114 4.79 15.17 23.69
C SER A 114 5.63 14.45 22.64
N PHE A 115 5.26 13.20 22.33
CA PHE A 115 5.95 12.38 21.35
C PHE A 115 5.79 12.92 19.91
N PRO A 116 6.82 12.82 19.04
CA PRO A 116 6.71 13.22 17.64
C PRO A 116 5.76 12.33 16.83
N THR A 117 5.01 12.96 15.91
CA THR A 117 4.03 12.31 15.02
C THR A 117 4.64 11.16 14.20
N PRO A 118 4.08 9.93 14.27
CA PRO A 118 4.52 8.80 13.45
C PRO A 118 4.57 9.08 11.95
N LEU A 119 5.63 8.59 11.31
CA LEU A 119 5.94 8.86 9.90
C LEU A 119 5.67 7.63 9.04
N LEU A 120 4.97 7.81 7.92
CA LEU A 120 4.97 6.82 6.84
C LEU A 120 6.18 7.08 5.96
N VAL A 121 7.00 6.06 5.75
CA VAL A 121 8.24 6.13 4.97
C VAL A 121 8.28 5.07 3.88
N ASP A 122 8.93 5.36 2.76
CA ASP A 122 9.12 4.38 1.68
C ASP A 122 10.33 3.45 1.92
N SER A 123 10.64 2.60 0.94
CA SER A 123 11.79 1.71 0.94
C SER A 123 13.15 2.45 0.96
N GLU A 124 13.21 3.67 0.44
CA GLU A 124 14.37 4.58 0.53
C GLU A 124 14.40 5.40 1.83
N PHE A 125 13.44 5.20 2.75
CA PHE A 125 13.24 5.97 3.98
C PHE A 125 13.01 7.49 3.74
N ARG A 126 12.41 7.85 2.61
CA ARG A 126 11.81 9.18 2.41
C ARG A 126 10.45 9.22 3.10
N CYS A 127 10.10 10.36 3.70
CA CYS A 127 8.79 10.53 4.31
C CYS A 127 7.71 10.71 3.23
N VAL A 128 6.72 9.81 3.23
CA VAL A 128 5.58 9.79 2.30
C VAL A 128 4.24 10.06 2.99
N GLY A 129 4.22 10.28 4.31
CA GLY A 129 3.04 10.69 5.07
C GLY A 129 3.25 10.56 6.57
N GLY A 130 2.16 10.50 7.34
CA GLY A 130 2.20 10.22 8.76
C GLY A 130 0.80 9.98 9.33
N ILE A 131 0.73 9.70 10.62
CA ILE A 131 -0.50 9.39 11.35
C ILE A 131 -0.50 10.23 12.63
N ASP A 132 -1.61 10.91 12.92
CA ASP A 132 -1.70 11.92 13.99
C ASP A 132 -1.69 11.37 15.43
N GLN A 133 -1.46 10.07 15.62
CA GLN A 133 -1.44 9.34 16.90
C GLN A 133 -0.46 8.17 16.87
N LEU A 134 0.08 7.80 18.04
CA LEU A 134 1.05 6.72 18.23
C LEU A 134 0.45 5.31 18.03
N PHE A 135 1.00 4.57 17.08
CA PHE A 135 0.75 3.13 16.98
C PHE A 135 1.72 2.35 17.89
N PRO A 136 1.27 1.39 18.71
CA PRO A 136 -0.10 0.88 18.83
C PRO A 136 -0.96 1.50 19.95
N TRP A 137 -0.39 2.40 20.75
CA TRP A 137 -1.00 2.93 21.97
C TRP A 137 -0.60 4.41 22.14
N ASP A 138 -1.59 5.28 22.31
CA ASP A 138 -1.45 6.72 22.53
C ASP A 138 -2.40 7.12 23.67
N GLN A 139 -1.89 7.23 24.89
CA GLN A 139 -2.71 7.15 26.12
C GLN A 139 -3.85 8.18 26.15
N PRO A 140 -5.11 7.77 26.39
CA PRO A 140 -5.58 6.45 26.84
C PRO A 140 -6.02 5.48 25.73
N ALA A 141 -5.77 5.79 24.47
CA ALA A 141 -6.32 5.08 23.31
C ALA A 141 -5.44 3.95 22.75
N MET A 142 -6.08 2.93 22.17
CA MET A 142 -5.44 1.86 21.41
C MET A 142 -5.72 2.03 19.91
N LEU A 143 -4.73 1.75 19.04
CA LEU A 143 -4.88 1.92 17.59
C LEU A 143 -4.95 0.59 16.83
N GLU A 144 -6.00 0.42 16.02
CA GLU A 144 -6.06 -0.58 14.95
C GLU A 144 -5.74 0.08 13.60
N LEU A 145 -4.51 -0.13 13.10
CA LEU A 145 -4.12 0.26 11.75
C LEU A 145 -4.41 -0.88 10.77
N ARG A 146 -5.17 -0.58 9.72
CA ARG A 146 -5.44 -1.47 8.58
C ARG A 146 -4.91 -0.88 7.29
N HIS A 147 -4.31 -1.71 6.44
CA HIS A 147 -3.75 -1.29 5.15
C HIS A 147 -4.08 -2.31 4.05
N GLY A 148 -4.31 -1.86 2.82
CA GLY A 148 -4.83 -2.74 1.76
C GLY A 148 -4.98 -2.09 0.39
N ARG A 149 -5.84 -2.69 -0.45
CA ARG A 149 -6.08 -2.27 -1.85
C ARG A 149 -4.79 -2.15 -2.69
N TRP A 150 -3.87 -3.08 -2.50
CA TRP A 150 -2.52 -3.09 -3.05
C TRP A 150 -2.43 -2.84 -4.56
N LEU A 151 -1.45 -2.00 -4.94
CA LEU A 151 -0.93 -1.86 -6.30
C LEU A 151 0.60 -1.78 -6.18
N ASP A 152 1.34 -2.58 -6.95
CA ASP A 152 2.81 -2.61 -6.99
C ASP A 152 3.51 -2.73 -5.62
N GLY A 153 2.87 -3.43 -4.68
CA GLY A 153 3.35 -3.60 -3.29
C GLY A 153 3.11 -2.40 -2.37
N ILE A 154 2.52 -1.31 -2.87
CA ILE A 154 2.12 -0.12 -2.10
C ILE A 154 0.64 -0.26 -1.69
N PRO A 155 0.29 -0.14 -0.40
CA PRO A 155 -1.12 -0.15 0.02
C PRO A 155 -1.76 1.18 -0.39
N GLN A 156 -2.78 1.13 -1.25
CA GLN A 156 -3.40 2.33 -1.81
C GLN A 156 -4.31 3.04 -0.80
N GLU A 157 -4.75 2.34 0.25
CA GLU A 157 -5.40 2.93 1.42
C GLU A 157 -4.78 2.41 2.72
N ILE A 158 -4.64 3.31 3.70
CA ILE A 158 -4.41 3.03 5.11
C ILE A 158 -5.56 3.65 5.91
N ARG A 159 -6.09 2.91 6.88
CA ARG A 159 -7.18 3.32 7.78
C ARG A 159 -6.75 3.07 9.22
N VAL A 160 -7.12 3.94 10.14
CA VAL A 160 -6.79 3.81 11.56
C VAL A 160 -8.06 4.00 12.38
N HIS A 161 -8.42 2.97 13.14
CA HIS A 161 -9.43 3.07 14.18
C HIS A 161 -8.74 3.36 15.52
N VAL A 162 -9.31 4.27 16.29
CA VAL A 162 -8.82 4.74 17.59
C VAL A 162 -9.84 4.31 18.63
N ASP A 163 -9.49 3.29 19.41
CA ASP A 163 -10.33 2.75 20.47
C ASP A 163 -10.06 3.52 21.78
N THR A 164 -11.07 4.20 22.33
CA THR A 164 -10.92 4.96 23.58
C THR A 164 -11.93 4.52 24.64
N PRO A 165 -11.50 4.21 25.88
CA PRO A 165 -12.39 3.74 26.95
C PRO A 165 -13.17 4.88 27.63
N GLY A 166 -13.25 6.05 27.02
CA GLY A 166 -13.82 7.28 27.60
C GLY A 166 -15.16 7.68 26.99
N VAL A 167 -15.79 8.71 27.57
CA VAL A 167 -17.12 9.22 27.16
C VAL A 167 -17.14 9.74 25.70
N GLY A 168 -15.98 10.08 25.12
CA GLY A 168 -15.86 10.43 23.70
C GLY A 168 -15.99 9.25 22.74
N GLY A 169 -15.89 8.01 23.24
CA GLY A 169 -15.99 6.79 22.44
C GLY A 169 -14.81 6.55 21.49
N SER A 170 -14.96 5.52 20.66
CA SER A 170 -13.97 5.08 19.68
C SER A 170 -14.31 5.65 18.28
N TYR A 171 -13.30 6.04 17.51
CA TYR A 171 -13.48 6.80 16.26
C TYR A 171 -12.43 6.45 15.19
N ASP A 172 -12.76 6.71 13.92
CA ASP A 172 -11.82 6.54 12.81
C ASP A 172 -11.06 7.85 12.53
N LEU A 173 -9.74 7.74 12.32
CA LEU A 173 -8.97 8.81 11.67
C LEU A 173 -9.30 8.87 10.17
N PRO A 174 -9.02 10.00 9.48
CA PRO A 174 -9.16 10.09 8.03
C PRO A 174 -8.46 8.93 7.32
N THR A 175 -9.12 8.37 6.29
CA THR A 175 -8.47 7.38 5.43
C THR A 175 -7.31 8.07 4.71
N LEU A 176 -6.12 7.47 4.77
CA LEU A 176 -4.96 7.92 4.05
C LEU A 176 -4.94 7.21 2.69
N SER A 177 -5.18 7.95 1.62
CA SER A 177 -5.15 7.46 0.24
C SER A 177 -3.78 7.75 -0.39
N TRP A 178 -3.25 6.82 -1.18
CA TRP A 178 -2.01 7.03 -1.94
C TRP A 178 -2.27 7.95 -3.13
N ASN A 179 -1.53 9.06 -3.22
CA ASN A 179 -1.42 9.89 -4.41
C ASN A 179 -0.12 9.54 -5.15
N ALA A 180 -0.26 8.91 -6.32
CA ALA A 180 0.88 8.42 -7.10
C ALA A 180 1.70 9.55 -7.77
N GLU A 181 1.04 10.64 -8.19
CA GLU A 181 1.68 11.80 -8.83
C GLU A 181 2.64 12.50 -7.86
N GLN A 182 2.20 12.71 -6.62
CA GLN A 182 2.97 13.32 -5.54
C GLN A 182 3.79 12.31 -4.72
N ARG A 183 3.70 11.01 -5.05
CA ARG A 183 4.33 9.87 -4.34
C ARG A 183 4.14 9.91 -2.82
N ARG A 184 2.92 10.22 -2.36
CA ARG A 184 2.62 10.41 -0.94
C ARG A 184 1.20 10.04 -0.56
N TYR A 185 0.99 9.72 0.71
CA TYR A 185 -0.32 9.64 1.32
C TYR A 185 -0.93 11.04 1.55
N GLN A 186 -2.24 11.10 1.39
CA GLN A 186 -3.09 12.25 1.65
C GLN A 186 -4.33 11.80 2.44
N ALA A 187 -4.73 12.57 3.44
CA ALA A 187 -5.99 12.34 4.15
C ALA A 187 -7.19 12.64 3.22
N VAL A 188 -8.13 11.70 3.11
CA VAL A 188 -9.40 11.85 2.39
C VAL A 188 -10.57 11.72 3.35
N GLY A 189 -11.54 12.64 3.25
CA GLY A 189 -12.67 12.78 4.17
C GLY A 189 -12.72 14.16 4.84
N LYS A 190 -13.61 14.32 5.82
CA LYS A 190 -13.68 15.52 6.67
C LYS A 190 -12.82 15.34 7.92
N ALA A 191 -11.68 16.02 7.96
CA ALA A 191 -10.99 16.38 9.19
C ALA A 191 -10.16 17.64 8.95
N ASP A 192 -9.88 18.37 10.02
CA ASP A 192 -9.05 19.57 9.97
C ASP A 192 -7.60 19.21 9.63
N ARG A 193 -6.99 19.98 8.71
CA ARG A 193 -5.62 19.74 8.27
C ARG A 193 -4.63 20.03 9.40
N LYS A 194 -4.21 19.00 10.14
CA LYS A 194 -2.90 19.04 10.82
C LYS A 194 -1.78 19.16 9.78
N ALA A 195 -0.66 19.74 10.21
CA ALA A 195 0.48 19.99 9.34
C ALA A 195 1.08 18.67 8.84
N ASN A 196 1.54 18.68 7.57
CA ASN A 196 2.26 17.56 6.97
C ASN A 196 3.51 17.20 7.82
N PRO A 197 3.58 16.01 8.45
CA PRO A 197 4.71 15.66 9.33
C PRO A 197 6.00 15.36 8.55
N CYS A 198 5.89 15.13 7.23
CA CYS A 198 7.05 15.16 6.36
C CYS A 198 7.49 16.61 6.14
N GLN A 199 8.55 17.03 6.83
CA GLN A 199 9.21 18.30 6.54
C GLN A 199 9.62 18.35 5.07
N GLN A 200 9.46 19.52 4.45
CA GLN A 200 9.94 19.76 3.09
C GLN A 200 11.47 19.89 3.13
N SER A 201 12.13 19.07 2.32
CA SER A 201 13.57 19.11 2.03
C SER A 201 13.88 20.15 0.95
#